data_AF-A0A2R6KFS1-F1
#
_entry.id   AF-A0A2R6KFS1-F1
#
_cell.length_a   1.000
_cell.length_b   1.000
_cell.length_c   1.000
_cell.angle_alpha   90.00
_cell.angle_beta   90.00
_cell.angle_gamma   90.00
#
_symmetry.space_group_name_H-M   'P 1'
#
loop_
_entity.id
_entity.type
_entity.pdbx_description
1 polymer ?
#
loop_
_entity_poly.entity_id
_entity_poly.type
_entity_poly.pdbx_seq_one_letter_code
_entity_poly.pdbx_strand_id
1 'polypeptide(L)'
;MAVTDDRRGCEGCGRTLPVDDLHSVTMPDGYTAVCCPECREYAETAAEKQAELDQRRRACDGCGSEYRIESLSEVTLSDGTSVLCCGDCERHVPGRGGADAGDDRTSDARDGSAREEGETADADADGDTAVVRHDCDQCRESFSVELYQVETVDGRTQTFCPDCKDEGLDDGVVKSVRMRRSEAYATLAVDGDADEEAIRDAYLKKVKQVHPDRAEGSQAAFKRVKRAYDRLTD
;
A
#
# COMPACT_ATOMS: atom_id res chain seq x y z
N MET A 1 -3.08 51.13 -30.16
CA MET A 1 -2.43 50.27 -29.14
C MET A 1 -3.43 49.18 -28.82
N ALA A 2 -3.13 47.93 -29.18
CA ALA A 2 -3.98 46.79 -28.84
C ALA A 2 -3.78 46.51 -27.34
N VAL A 3 -4.82 46.69 -26.54
CA VAL A 3 -4.82 46.17 -25.17
C VAL A 3 -4.91 44.66 -25.31
N THR A 4 -3.81 43.95 -25.06
CA THR A 4 -3.89 42.50 -24.88
C THR A 4 -4.65 42.31 -23.57
N ASP A 5 -5.88 41.83 -23.68
CA ASP A 5 -6.69 41.42 -22.54
C ASP A 5 -6.06 40.13 -21.99
N ASP A 6 -4.95 40.31 -21.28
CA ASP A 6 -4.19 39.22 -20.66
C ASP A 6 -5.05 38.67 -19.53
N ARG A 7 -5.66 37.52 -19.80
CA ARG A 7 -6.47 36.77 -18.84
C ARG A 7 -5.77 35.47 -18.49
N ARG A 8 -5.80 35.11 -17.22
CA ARG A 8 -5.27 33.83 -16.72
C ARG A 8 -6.30 33.13 -15.84
N GLY A 9 -6.18 31.82 -15.75
CA GLY A 9 -7.02 31.01 -14.87
C GLY A 9 -6.57 31.11 -13.43
N CYS A 10 -7.51 31.28 -12.51
CA CYS A 10 -7.30 31.07 -11.08
C CYS A 10 -7.11 29.57 -10.82
N GLU A 11 -6.05 29.18 -10.12
CA GLU A 11 -5.77 27.77 -9.81
C GLU A 11 -6.73 27.17 -8.78
N GLY A 12 -7.28 27.99 -7.87
CA GLY A 12 -8.24 27.53 -6.86
C GLY A 12 -9.65 27.22 -7.40
N CYS A 13 -10.20 28.05 -8.29
CA CYS A 13 -11.59 27.91 -8.78
C CYS A 13 -11.72 27.71 -10.29
N GLY A 14 -10.62 27.71 -11.04
CA GLY A 14 -10.62 27.52 -12.50
C GLY A 14 -11.19 28.67 -13.33
N ARG A 15 -11.69 29.75 -12.70
CA ARG A 15 -12.24 30.90 -13.41
C ARG A 15 -11.15 31.70 -14.11
N THR A 16 -11.41 32.12 -15.34
CA THR A 16 -10.52 32.98 -16.13
C THR A 16 -10.79 34.45 -15.79
N LEU A 17 -9.81 35.13 -15.21
CA LEU A 17 -9.91 36.52 -14.75
C LEU A 17 -8.81 37.38 -15.41
N PRO A 18 -8.98 38.71 -15.44
CA PRO A 18 -7.91 39.62 -15.83
C PRO A 18 -6.69 39.41 -14.93
N VAL A 19 -5.49 39.53 -15.49
CA VAL A 19 -4.24 39.36 -14.71
C VAL A 19 -4.15 40.34 -13.53
N ASP A 20 -4.73 41.54 -13.65
CA ASP A 20 -4.76 42.54 -12.57
C ASP A 20 -5.60 42.11 -11.35
N ASP A 21 -6.56 41.19 -11.54
CA ASP A 21 -7.43 40.67 -10.47
C ASP A 21 -6.90 39.34 -9.88
N LEU A 22 -5.69 38.92 -10.29
CA LEU A 22 -5.05 37.71 -9.79
C LEU A 22 -3.94 38.05 -8.79
N HIS A 23 -3.86 37.24 -7.74
CA HIS A 23 -2.88 37.37 -6.66
C HIS A 23 -2.04 36.10 -6.57
N SER A 24 -0.75 36.27 -6.28
CA SER A 24 0.15 35.15 -5.99
C SER A 24 0.19 34.87 -4.49
N VAL A 25 -0.02 33.62 -4.09
CA VAL A 25 0.12 33.13 -2.70
C VAL A 25 1.21 32.06 -2.67
N THR A 26 2.16 32.19 -1.75
CA THR A 26 3.21 31.18 -1.53
C THR A 26 2.74 30.16 -0.49
N MET A 27 2.70 28.90 -0.89
CA MET A 27 2.33 27.77 -0.05
C MET A 27 3.53 27.30 0.81
N PRO A 28 3.29 26.57 1.93
CA PRO A 28 4.35 26.11 2.83
C PRO A 28 5.36 25.15 2.17
N ASP A 29 4.94 24.42 1.15
CA ASP A 29 5.76 23.53 0.33
C ASP A 29 6.63 24.27 -0.71
N GLY A 30 6.55 25.60 -0.76
CA GLY A 30 7.31 26.46 -1.67
C GLY A 30 6.65 26.69 -3.03
N TYR A 31 5.51 26.05 -3.31
CA TYR A 31 4.72 26.32 -4.51
C TYR A 31 4.08 27.72 -4.46
N THR A 32 4.06 28.43 -5.58
CA THR A 32 3.36 29.74 -5.68
C THR A 32 2.11 29.57 -6.54
N ALA A 33 0.94 29.71 -5.92
CA ALA A 33 -0.36 29.60 -6.57
C ALA A 33 -0.88 30.98 -7.00
N VAL A 34 -1.50 31.05 -8.17
CA VAL A 34 -2.16 32.26 -8.71
C VAL A 34 -3.67 32.15 -8.53
N CYS A 35 -4.22 32.98 -7.66
CA CYS A 35 -5.60 32.90 -7.18
C CYS A 35 -6.36 34.23 -7.35
N CYS A 36 -7.68 34.16 -7.52
CA CYS A 36 -8.54 35.34 -7.43
C CYS A 36 -8.63 35.85 -5.98
N PRO A 37 -9.21 37.04 -5.72
CA PRO A 37 -9.27 37.62 -4.38
C PRO A 37 -10.02 36.74 -3.38
N GLU A 38 -11.08 36.06 -3.83
CA GLU A 38 -11.82 35.11 -3.00
C GLU A 38 -10.96 33.88 -2.68
N CYS A 39 -10.35 33.26 -3.69
CA CYS A 39 -9.51 32.07 -3.50
C CYS A 39 -8.22 32.34 -2.74
N ARG A 40 -7.75 33.60 -2.74
CA ARG A 40 -6.59 34.02 -1.97
C ARG A 40 -6.82 33.82 -0.47
N GLU A 41 -7.93 34.29 0.08
CA GLU A 41 -8.21 34.14 1.51
C GLU A 41 -8.33 32.67 1.92
N TYR A 42 -8.91 31.84 1.04
CA TYR A 42 -8.95 30.39 1.24
C TYR A 42 -7.54 29.77 1.20
N ALA A 43 -6.70 30.18 0.26
CA ALA A 43 -5.33 29.68 0.12
C ALA A 43 -4.44 30.10 1.30
N GLU A 44 -4.53 31.36 1.75
CA GLU A 44 -3.81 31.87 2.92
C GLU A 44 -4.25 31.14 4.20
N THR A 45 -5.56 30.98 4.42
CA THR A 45 -6.08 30.23 5.58
C THR A 45 -5.65 28.75 5.54
N ALA A 46 -5.60 28.14 4.36
CA ALA A 46 -5.13 26.76 4.19
C ALA A 46 -3.63 26.65 4.51
N ALA A 47 -2.82 27.58 4.02
CA ALA A 47 -1.39 27.64 4.31
C ALA A 47 -1.12 27.84 5.81
N GLU A 48 -1.87 28.70 6.50
CA GLU A 48 -1.76 28.89 7.95
C GLU A 48 -2.14 27.63 8.74
N LYS A 49 -3.24 26.96 8.37
CA LYS A 49 -3.67 25.71 9.03
C LYS A 49 -2.68 24.57 8.79
N GLN A 50 -2.11 24.47 7.60
CA GLN A 50 -1.06 23.49 7.32
C GLN A 50 0.21 23.80 8.13
N ALA A 51 0.64 25.06 8.18
CA ALA A 51 1.79 25.46 8.99
C ALA A 51 1.58 25.17 10.50
N GLU A 52 0.37 25.30 11.03
CA GLU A 52 0.06 24.90 12.41
C GLU A 52 0.17 23.38 12.62
N LEU A 53 -0.26 22.58 11.64
CA LEU A 53 -0.15 21.12 11.69
C LEU A 53 1.29 20.64 11.52
N ASP A 54 2.06 21.26 10.63
CA ASP A 54 3.49 21.02 10.43
C ASP A 54 4.29 21.36 11.69
N GLN A 55 3.95 22.45 12.40
CA GLN A 55 4.58 22.77 13.70
C GLN A 55 4.33 21.71 14.79
N ARG A 56 3.30 20.86 14.64
CA ARG A 56 3.00 19.75 15.58
C ARG A 56 3.65 18.44 15.18
N ARG A 57 4.31 18.39 14.01
CA ARG A 57 4.95 17.20 13.47
C ARG A 57 6.45 17.41 13.31
N ARG A 58 7.22 16.38 13.61
CA ARG A 58 8.67 16.35 13.38
C ARG A 58 9.06 14.98 12.86
N ALA A 59 10.10 14.94 12.03
CA ALA A 59 10.70 13.70 11.62
C ALA A 59 11.44 13.06 12.80
N CYS A 60 11.28 11.75 12.97
CA CYS A 60 12.11 10.97 13.89
C CYS A 60 13.55 10.92 13.35
N ASP A 61 14.55 11.23 14.18
CA ASP A 61 15.97 11.24 13.77
C ASP A 61 16.49 9.85 13.38
N GLY A 62 15.90 8.78 13.93
CA GLY A 62 16.27 7.40 13.61
C GLY A 62 15.73 6.88 12.26
N CYS A 63 14.43 7.05 11.99
CA CYS A 63 13.77 6.47 10.81
C CYS A 63 13.34 7.50 9.74
N GLY A 64 13.45 8.79 10.03
CA GLY A 64 13.08 9.88 9.11
C GLY A 64 11.57 10.06 8.88
N SER A 65 10.72 9.25 9.50
CA SER A 65 9.26 9.33 9.34
C SER A 65 8.66 10.44 10.19
N GLU A 66 7.57 11.06 9.71
CA GLU A 66 6.88 12.14 10.41
C GLU A 66 5.98 11.64 11.55
N TYR A 67 6.22 12.14 12.76
CA TYR A 67 5.41 11.85 13.94
C TYR A 67 4.90 13.13 14.58
N ARG A 68 3.86 13.03 15.40
CA ARG A 68 3.50 14.15 16.28
C ARG A 68 4.59 14.34 17.33
N ILE A 69 4.90 15.58 17.69
CA ILE A 69 5.93 15.88 18.70
C ILE A 69 5.65 15.16 20.02
N GLU A 70 4.38 15.06 20.43
CA GLU A 70 3.94 14.32 21.63
C GLU A 70 4.25 12.81 21.61
N SER A 71 4.48 12.23 20.43
CA SER A 71 4.83 10.81 20.24
C SER A 71 6.33 10.57 20.04
N LEU A 72 7.14 11.63 20.04
CA LEU A 72 8.60 11.53 19.97
C LEU A 72 9.17 11.64 21.38
N SER A 73 9.99 10.65 21.74
CA SER A 73 10.79 10.65 22.96
C SER A 73 12.11 11.38 22.68
N GLU A 74 12.52 12.30 23.56
CA GLU A 74 13.89 12.83 23.54
C GLU A 74 14.83 11.80 24.20
N VAL A 75 15.82 11.32 23.44
CA VAL A 75 16.82 10.36 23.90
C VAL A 75 18.20 11.00 23.77
N THR A 76 18.99 10.94 24.84
CA THR A 76 20.38 11.39 24.83
C THR A 76 21.29 10.22 24.45
N LEU A 77 22.06 10.38 23.37
CA LEU A 77 23.08 9.42 22.95
C LEU A 77 24.31 9.47 23.86
N SER A 78 25.17 8.47 23.76
CA SER A 78 26.41 8.34 24.54
C SER A 78 27.40 9.50 24.38
N ASP A 79 27.31 10.21 23.26
CA ASP A 79 28.10 11.36 22.85
C ASP A 79 27.51 12.70 23.34
N GLY A 80 26.38 12.68 24.07
CA GLY A 80 25.72 13.86 24.61
C GLY A 80 24.75 14.55 23.66
N THR A 81 24.60 14.03 22.44
CA THR A 81 23.62 14.53 21.45
C THR A 81 22.21 14.11 21.87
N SER A 82 21.26 15.05 21.96
CA SER A 82 19.84 14.75 22.10
C SER A 82 19.21 14.54 20.73
N VAL A 83 18.49 13.43 20.57
CA VAL A 83 17.73 13.08 19.36
C VAL A 83 16.27 12.83 19.72
N LEU A 84 15.37 13.14 18.80
CA LEU A 84 13.93 12.86 18.90
C LEU A 84 13.61 11.57 18.16
N CYS A 85 13.28 10.53 18.91
CA CYS A 85 13.02 9.20 18.38
C CYS A 85 11.56 8.78 18.59
N CYS A 86 11.00 8.02 17.66
CA CYS A 86 9.76 7.29 17.92
C CYS A 86 10.01 6.13 18.91
N GLY A 87 8.94 5.61 19.52
CA GLY A 87 9.05 4.57 20.56
C GLY A 87 9.74 3.28 20.10
N ASP A 88 9.74 2.97 18.80
CA ASP A 88 10.49 1.85 18.24
C ASP A 88 11.99 2.17 18.12
N CYS A 89 12.34 3.36 17.61
CA CYS A 89 13.74 3.78 17.50
C CYS A 89 14.41 3.96 18.87
N GLU A 90 13.67 4.40 19.89
CA GLU A 90 14.16 4.49 21.27
C GLU A 90 14.64 3.12 21.79
N ARG A 91 13.91 2.04 21.50
CA ARG A 91 14.25 0.67 21.94
C ARG A 91 15.54 0.14 21.33
N HIS A 92 15.99 0.74 20.24
CA HIS A 92 17.20 0.34 19.54
C HIS A 92 18.43 1.16 19.96
N VAL A 93 18.30 2.18 20.81
CA VAL A 93 19.45 2.95 21.29
C VAL A 93 20.24 2.11 22.32
N PRO A 94 21.45 1.63 21.96
CA PRO A 94 22.25 0.84 22.86
C PRO A 94 22.86 1.77 23.93
N GLY A 95 22.51 1.57 25.20
CA GLY A 95 23.09 2.37 26.30
C GLY A 95 22.20 2.67 27.49
N ARG A 96 20.88 2.40 27.43
CA ARG A 96 20.05 2.28 28.64
C ARG A 96 20.02 0.83 29.14
N GLY A 97 21.21 0.28 29.35
CA GLY A 97 21.37 -1.02 30.00
C GLY A 97 21.21 -0.87 31.50
N GLY A 98 20.02 -1.19 32.01
CA GLY A 98 19.89 -1.80 33.33
C GLY A 98 19.65 -3.29 33.14
N ALA A 99 20.70 -4.09 33.24
CA ALA A 99 20.60 -5.52 33.55
C ALA A 99 19.99 -5.64 34.97
N ASP A 100 19.17 -6.61 35.36
CA ASP A 100 19.19 -8.06 35.16
C ASP A 100 17.85 -8.65 35.68
N ALA A 101 17.69 -9.95 35.42
CA ALA A 101 16.88 -10.93 36.14
C ALA A 101 15.43 -11.15 35.68
N GLY A 102 15.20 -12.38 35.22
CA GLY A 102 13.89 -12.94 34.94
C GLY A 102 13.15 -13.44 36.17
N ASP A 103 12.05 -14.11 35.86
CA ASP A 103 11.19 -14.94 36.73
C ASP A 103 10.63 -14.26 37.99
N ASP A 104 9.33 -13.98 38.02
CA ASP A 104 8.42 -14.86 38.78
C ASP A 104 6.96 -14.47 38.53
N ARG A 105 6.11 -15.46 38.76
CA ARG A 105 4.66 -15.43 38.65
C ARG A 105 4.07 -14.54 39.74
N THR A 106 2.93 -13.91 39.46
CA THR A 106 1.77 -13.82 40.37
C THR A 106 0.64 -13.08 39.65
N SER A 107 -0.32 -13.85 39.14
CA SER A 107 -1.65 -13.34 38.80
C SER A 107 -2.63 -14.12 39.67
N ASP A 108 -2.80 -13.69 40.92
CA ASP A 108 -3.89 -14.16 41.76
C ASP A 108 -5.19 -13.45 41.35
N ALA A 109 -6.11 -14.29 40.89
CA ALA A 109 -7.58 -14.27 40.97
C ALA A 109 -8.25 -13.03 41.61
N ARG A 110 -9.43 -12.57 41.14
CA ARG A 110 -10.74 -13.25 40.99
C ARG A 110 -11.58 -12.41 40.00
N ASP A 111 -12.66 -12.84 39.36
CA ASP A 111 -13.80 -13.63 39.84
C ASP A 111 -14.60 -14.11 38.61
N GLY A 112 -15.23 -15.28 38.71
CA GLY A 112 -15.61 -16.10 37.56
C GLY A 112 -17.05 -16.01 37.09
N SER A 113 -17.36 -16.86 36.11
CA SER A 113 -18.63 -17.60 36.07
C SER A 113 -18.51 -18.81 35.14
N ALA A 114 -18.76 -19.95 35.78
CA ALA A 114 -19.39 -21.19 35.32
C ALA A 114 -18.87 -21.90 34.06
N ARG A 115 -18.31 -23.09 34.33
CA ARG A 115 -18.17 -24.24 33.45
C ARG A 115 -19.54 -24.81 33.08
N GLU A 116 -19.65 -25.37 31.88
CA GLU A 116 -20.10 -26.76 31.73
C GLU A 116 -19.23 -27.46 30.67
N GLU A 117 -18.84 -28.68 31.03
CA GLU A 117 -17.93 -29.57 30.33
C GLU A 117 -18.67 -30.34 29.23
N GLY A 118 -17.96 -30.56 28.12
CA GLY A 118 -18.38 -31.45 27.03
C GLY A 118 -17.14 -32.07 26.42
N GLU A 119 -16.90 -33.31 26.82
CA GLU A 119 -15.70 -34.13 26.61
C GLU A 119 -15.36 -34.47 25.14
N THR A 120 -14.05 -34.39 24.89
CA THR A 120 -13.16 -35.30 24.16
C THR A 120 -13.40 -35.69 22.70
N ALA A 121 -12.33 -35.39 21.96
CA ALA A 121 -11.56 -36.31 21.11
C ALA A 121 -12.17 -36.69 19.77
N ASP A 122 -11.75 -35.94 18.76
CA ASP A 122 -11.29 -36.54 17.52
C ASP A 122 -9.84 -36.08 17.29
N ALA A 123 -8.93 -37.01 17.60
CA ALA A 123 -7.56 -36.96 17.15
C ALA A 123 -7.54 -37.47 15.72
N ASP A 124 -7.87 -36.61 14.76
CA ASP A 124 -7.54 -36.86 13.37
C ASP A 124 -6.10 -36.42 13.14
N ALA A 125 -5.21 -37.41 13.23
CA ALA A 125 -3.87 -37.34 12.72
C ALA A 125 -3.92 -37.39 11.19
N ASP A 126 -4.23 -36.27 10.55
CA ASP A 126 -4.04 -36.07 9.12
C ASP A 126 -3.24 -34.77 8.91
N GLY A 127 -2.12 -34.90 8.21
CA GLY A 127 -1.00 -33.95 8.18
C GLY A 127 -1.42 -32.48 8.11
N ASP A 128 -1.06 -31.75 9.18
CA ASP A 128 -1.21 -30.30 9.32
C ASP A 128 -0.40 -29.59 8.22
N THR A 129 -1.01 -29.45 7.06
CA THR A 129 -0.62 -28.43 6.10
C THR A 129 -1.32 -27.17 6.57
N ALA A 130 -0.64 -26.40 7.42
CA ALA A 130 -1.11 -25.10 7.88
C ALA A 130 -1.58 -24.29 6.67
N VAL A 131 -2.91 -24.20 6.50
CA VAL A 131 -3.51 -23.52 5.34
C VAL A 131 -3.17 -22.05 5.47
N VAL A 132 -2.25 -21.57 4.63
CA VAL A 132 -1.83 -20.17 4.62
C VAL A 132 -3.07 -19.32 4.33
N ARG A 133 -3.41 -18.42 5.26
CA ARG A 133 -4.50 -17.45 5.09
C ARG A 133 -3.91 -16.13 4.61
N HIS A 134 -4.59 -15.52 3.65
CA HIS A 134 -4.23 -14.25 3.04
C HIS A 134 -5.35 -13.24 3.25
N ASP A 135 -5.04 -12.06 3.76
CA ASP A 135 -6.04 -11.03 4.04
C ASP A 135 -6.11 -10.01 2.89
N CYS A 136 -7.32 -9.59 2.54
CA CYS A 136 -7.52 -8.54 1.55
C CYS A 136 -7.30 -7.15 2.16
N ASP A 137 -6.50 -6.30 1.49
CA ASP A 137 -6.19 -4.95 2.00
C ASP A 137 -7.40 -3.99 2.02
N GLN A 138 -8.45 -4.27 1.24
CA GLN A 138 -9.65 -3.41 1.16
C GLN A 138 -10.75 -3.84 2.11
N CYS A 139 -11.19 -5.10 2.03
CA CYS A 139 -12.30 -5.61 2.86
C CYS A 139 -11.84 -6.29 4.15
N ARG A 140 -10.53 -6.57 4.30
CA ARG A 140 -9.93 -7.28 5.45
C ARG A 140 -10.45 -8.70 5.69
N GLU A 141 -11.12 -9.28 4.70
CA GLU A 141 -11.55 -10.67 4.75
C GLU A 141 -10.36 -11.61 4.45
N SER A 142 -10.34 -12.75 5.15
CA SER A 142 -9.28 -13.75 5.06
C SER A 142 -9.65 -14.85 4.06
N PHE A 143 -8.72 -15.19 3.17
CA PHE A 143 -8.90 -16.20 2.13
C PHE A 143 -7.83 -17.28 2.23
N SER A 144 -8.18 -18.52 1.93
CA SER A 144 -7.24 -19.65 1.87
C SER A 144 -6.53 -19.77 0.51
N VAL A 145 -6.78 -18.84 -0.41
CA VAL A 145 -6.21 -18.83 -1.76
C VAL A 145 -5.30 -17.63 -1.95
N GLU A 146 -4.24 -17.78 -2.76
CA GLU A 146 -3.34 -16.67 -3.13
C GLU A 146 -4.16 -15.52 -3.69
N LEU A 147 -4.11 -14.32 -3.07
CA LEU A 147 -4.90 -13.16 -3.46
C LEU A 147 -4.33 -12.41 -4.68
N TYR A 148 -5.09 -11.50 -5.31
CA TYR A 148 -4.64 -10.76 -6.50
C TYR A 148 -3.72 -9.64 -6.05
N GLN A 149 -2.51 -9.57 -6.60
CA GLN A 149 -1.64 -8.44 -6.38
C GLN A 149 -1.99 -7.33 -7.39
N VAL A 150 -2.45 -6.19 -6.91
CA VAL A 150 -2.88 -5.05 -7.73
C VAL A 150 -1.97 -3.85 -7.49
N GLU A 151 -1.66 -3.12 -8.55
CA GLU A 151 -1.05 -1.78 -8.46
C GLU A 151 -2.17 -0.76 -8.55
N THR A 152 -2.35 0.06 -7.52
CA THR A 152 -3.31 1.17 -7.54
C THR A 152 -2.77 2.38 -8.29
N VAL A 153 -3.64 3.33 -8.62
CA VAL A 153 -3.28 4.60 -9.27
C VAL A 153 -2.24 5.40 -8.48
N ASP A 154 -2.23 5.26 -7.15
CA ASP A 154 -1.25 5.88 -6.26
C ASP A 154 0.13 5.19 -6.28
N GLY A 155 0.31 4.17 -7.12
CA GLY A 155 1.56 3.40 -7.25
C GLY A 155 1.80 2.39 -6.13
N ARG A 156 0.83 2.17 -5.23
CA ARG A 156 0.93 1.18 -4.16
C ARG A 156 0.59 -0.21 -4.67
N THR A 157 1.34 -1.20 -4.23
CA THR A 157 1.03 -2.60 -4.46
C THR A 157 0.22 -3.14 -3.29
N GLN A 158 -0.99 -3.63 -3.56
CA GLN A 158 -1.91 -4.16 -2.57
C GLN A 158 -2.45 -5.53 -3.00
N THR A 159 -3.08 -6.23 -2.07
CA THR A 159 -3.58 -7.60 -2.25
C THR A 159 -5.10 -7.62 -2.14
N PHE A 160 -5.78 -7.84 -3.27
CA PHE A 160 -7.23 -7.75 -3.37
C PHE A 160 -7.87 -9.13 -3.57
N CYS A 161 -9.05 -9.32 -2.98
CA CYS A 161 -9.92 -10.44 -3.32
C CYS A 161 -10.49 -10.29 -4.74
N PRO A 162 -11.07 -11.34 -5.34
CA PRO A 162 -11.65 -11.27 -6.68
C PRO A 162 -12.64 -10.12 -6.82
N ASP A 163 -13.53 -9.95 -5.84
CA ASP A 163 -14.57 -8.92 -5.82
C ASP A 163 -13.97 -7.52 -5.76
N CYS A 164 -13.13 -7.22 -4.75
CA CYS A 164 -12.45 -5.93 -4.61
C CYS A 164 -11.54 -5.60 -5.82
N LYS A 165 -10.99 -6.62 -6.49
CA LYS A 165 -10.19 -6.43 -7.70
C LYS A 165 -11.06 -5.99 -8.88
N ASP A 166 -12.24 -6.58 -9.05
CA ASP A 166 -13.17 -6.19 -10.12
C ASP A 166 -13.76 -4.81 -9.82
N GLU A 167 -14.22 -4.56 -8.59
CA GLU A 167 -14.69 -3.23 -8.16
C GLU A 167 -13.62 -2.15 -8.35
N GLY A 168 -12.38 -2.41 -7.92
CA GLY A 168 -11.29 -1.46 -8.09
C GLY A 168 -10.90 -1.18 -9.56
N LEU A 169 -11.17 -2.11 -10.48
CA LEU A 169 -10.99 -1.89 -11.91
C LEU A 169 -12.12 -1.02 -12.49
N ASP A 170 -13.37 -1.27 -12.09
CA ASP A 170 -14.53 -0.48 -12.51
C ASP A 170 -14.46 0.97 -11.99
N ASP A 171 -14.02 1.16 -10.75
CA ASP A 171 -13.86 2.48 -10.14
C ASP A 171 -12.59 3.22 -10.62
N GLY A 172 -11.75 2.58 -11.42
CA GLY A 172 -10.49 3.15 -11.92
C GLY A 172 -9.41 3.35 -10.86
N VAL A 173 -9.54 2.70 -9.69
CA VAL A 173 -8.57 2.72 -8.59
C VAL A 173 -7.39 1.79 -8.89
N VAL A 174 -7.63 0.72 -9.64
CA VAL A 174 -6.61 -0.28 -10.02
C VAL A 174 -6.03 0.07 -11.38
N LYS A 175 -4.72 0.30 -11.41
CA LYS A 175 -3.95 0.59 -12.62
C LYS A 175 -3.52 -0.67 -13.34
N SER A 176 -3.10 -1.71 -12.60
CA SER A 176 -2.77 -3.00 -13.20
C SER A 176 -2.95 -4.15 -12.20
N VAL A 177 -3.27 -5.34 -12.73
CA VAL A 177 -3.42 -6.57 -11.94
C VAL A 177 -2.33 -7.55 -12.35
N ARG A 178 -1.58 -8.06 -11.36
CA ARG A 178 -0.68 -9.19 -11.55
C ARG A 178 -1.47 -10.49 -11.49
N MET A 179 -1.13 -11.38 -12.42
CA MET A 179 -1.75 -12.70 -12.53
C MET A 179 -1.34 -13.58 -11.35
N ARG A 180 -2.30 -14.31 -10.78
CA ARG A 180 -2.06 -15.31 -9.73
C ARG A 180 -1.38 -16.55 -10.32
N ARG A 181 -0.62 -17.30 -9.53
CA ARG A 181 0.01 -18.57 -9.98
C ARG A 181 -1.02 -19.57 -10.52
N SER A 182 -2.13 -19.75 -9.81
CA SER A 182 -3.22 -20.64 -10.22
C SER A 182 -3.83 -20.27 -11.58
N GLU A 183 -4.01 -18.98 -11.85
CA GLU A 183 -4.50 -18.49 -13.15
C GLU A 183 -3.45 -18.68 -14.26
N ALA A 184 -2.17 -18.57 -13.93
CA ALA A 184 -1.08 -18.83 -14.87
C ALA A 184 -1.04 -20.32 -15.29
N TYR A 185 -1.14 -21.24 -14.33
CA TYR A 185 -1.30 -22.68 -14.60
C TYR A 185 -2.52 -22.98 -15.47
N ALA A 186 -3.69 -22.39 -15.13
CA ALA A 186 -4.90 -22.54 -15.93
C ALA A 186 -4.76 -21.98 -17.35
N THR A 187 -4.07 -20.85 -17.51
CA THR A 187 -3.83 -20.22 -18.82
C THR A 187 -2.95 -21.09 -19.73
N LEU A 188 -1.89 -21.66 -19.16
CA LEU A 188 -0.99 -22.57 -19.87
C LEU A 188 -1.56 -23.99 -19.99
N ALA A 189 -2.64 -24.30 -19.26
CA ALA A 189 -3.27 -25.61 -19.17
C ALA A 189 -2.27 -26.68 -18.69
N VAL A 190 -1.58 -26.37 -17.59
CA VAL A 190 -0.59 -27.24 -16.94
C VAL A 190 -1.02 -27.44 -15.49
N ASP A 191 -0.67 -28.59 -14.93
CA ASP A 191 -0.94 -28.93 -13.53
C ASP A 191 -0.16 -28.01 -12.58
N GLY A 192 -0.72 -27.81 -11.37
CA GLY A 192 -0.14 -26.89 -10.36
C GLY A 192 1.23 -27.33 -9.84
N ASP A 193 1.59 -28.60 -10.01
CA ASP A 193 2.87 -29.21 -9.63
C ASP A 193 3.80 -29.43 -10.83
N ALA A 194 3.49 -28.83 -11.98
CA ALA A 194 4.29 -28.99 -13.18
C ALA A 194 5.69 -28.37 -13.03
N ASP A 195 6.68 -29.09 -13.52
CA ASP A 195 8.07 -28.67 -13.57
C ASP A 195 8.33 -27.63 -14.67
N GLU A 196 9.48 -26.96 -14.58
CA GLU A 196 9.84 -25.87 -15.49
C GLU A 196 9.90 -26.32 -16.97
N GLU A 197 10.31 -27.56 -17.24
CA GLU A 197 10.32 -28.11 -18.61
C GLU A 197 8.89 -28.28 -19.14
N ALA A 198 7.98 -28.82 -18.33
CA ALA A 198 6.56 -28.95 -18.68
C ALA A 198 5.90 -27.58 -18.92
N ILE A 199 6.20 -26.59 -18.07
CA ILE A 199 5.72 -25.20 -18.23
C ILE A 199 6.22 -24.60 -19.55
N ARG A 200 7.50 -24.82 -19.90
CA ARG A 200 8.10 -24.33 -21.13
C ARG A 200 7.53 -24.99 -22.39
N ASP A 201 7.31 -26.31 -22.38
CA ASP A 201 6.71 -27.02 -23.52
C ASP A 201 5.27 -26.55 -23.75
N ALA A 202 4.48 -26.45 -22.67
CA ALA A 202 3.11 -25.94 -22.71
C ALA A 202 3.06 -24.50 -23.25
N TYR A 203 3.98 -23.63 -22.81
CA TYR A 203 4.13 -22.28 -23.34
C TYR A 203 4.41 -22.29 -24.84
N LEU A 204 5.37 -23.08 -25.33
CA LEU A 204 5.69 -23.16 -26.76
C LEU A 204 4.51 -23.67 -27.60
N LYS A 205 3.77 -24.67 -27.08
CA LYS A 205 2.57 -25.21 -27.72
C LYS A 205 1.47 -24.16 -27.81
N LYS A 206 1.20 -23.43 -26.73
CA LYS A 206 0.22 -22.34 -26.67
C LYS A 206 0.62 -21.19 -27.58
N VAL A 207 1.88 -20.74 -27.55
CA VAL A 207 2.40 -19.69 -28.42
C VAL A 207 2.17 -20.04 -29.88
N LYS A 208 2.50 -21.27 -30.29
CA LYS A 208 2.22 -21.73 -31.66
C LYS A 208 0.74 -21.56 -31.98
N GLN A 209 -0.17 -21.98 -31.09
CA GLN A 209 -1.62 -21.88 -31.31
C GLN A 209 -2.13 -20.44 -31.41
N VAL A 210 -1.71 -19.56 -30.49
CA VAL A 210 -2.27 -18.20 -30.36
C VAL A 210 -1.50 -17.13 -31.12
N HIS A 211 -0.42 -17.50 -31.82
CA HIS A 211 0.43 -16.56 -32.53
C HIS A 211 -0.39 -15.72 -33.54
N PRO A 212 -0.27 -14.38 -33.56
CA PRO A 212 -1.06 -13.52 -34.44
C PRO A 212 -0.90 -13.81 -35.93
N ASP A 213 0.18 -14.48 -36.34
CA ASP A 213 0.37 -14.94 -37.71
C ASP A 213 -0.51 -16.14 -38.10
N ARG A 214 -1.28 -16.69 -37.16
CA ARG A 214 -2.28 -17.74 -37.42
C ARG A 214 -3.68 -17.15 -37.57
N ALA A 215 -4.51 -17.82 -38.34
CA ALA A 215 -5.88 -17.40 -38.64
C ALA A 215 -6.75 -17.21 -37.37
N GLU A 216 -6.51 -17.99 -36.32
CA GLU A 216 -7.21 -17.91 -35.03
C GLU A 216 -6.38 -17.22 -33.94
N GLY A 217 -5.20 -16.71 -34.30
CA GLY A 217 -4.26 -16.08 -33.39
C GLY A 217 -4.63 -14.64 -33.07
N SER A 218 -4.25 -14.19 -31.88
CA SER A 218 -4.45 -12.80 -31.46
C SER A 218 -3.29 -12.31 -30.61
N GLN A 219 -2.88 -11.06 -30.83
CA GLN A 219 -1.85 -10.42 -30.02
C GLN A 219 -2.23 -10.38 -28.54
N ALA A 220 -3.53 -10.23 -28.22
CA ALA A 220 -4.03 -10.23 -26.85
C ALA A 220 -3.87 -11.62 -26.20
N ALA A 221 -4.20 -12.69 -26.93
CA ALA A 221 -4.04 -14.07 -26.46
C ALA A 221 -2.55 -14.41 -26.26
N PHE A 222 -1.69 -14.00 -27.18
CA PHE A 222 -0.24 -14.16 -27.05
C PHE A 222 0.31 -13.43 -25.82
N LYS A 223 -0.07 -12.17 -25.60
CA LYS A 223 0.33 -11.41 -24.40
C LYS A 223 -0.12 -12.09 -23.10
N ARG A 224 -1.32 -12.66 -23.06
CA ARG A 224 -1.84 -13.40 -21.89
C ARG A 224 -1.00 -14.65 -21.60
N VAL A 225 -0.71 -15.45 -22.63
CA VAL A 225 0.13 -16.65 -22.51
C VAL A 225 1.55 -16.30 -22.04
N LYS A 226 2.13 -15.21 -22.57
CA LYS A 226 3.44 -14.73 -22.14
C LYS A 226 3.45 -14.32 -20.66
N ARG A 227 2.47 -13.52 -20.22
CA ARG A 227 2.36 -13.13 -18.80
C ARG A 227 2.23 -14.33 -17.86
N ALA A 228 1.49 -15.36 -18.28
CA ALA A 228 1.36 -16.59 -17.50
C ALA A 228 2.70 -17.32 -17.37
N TYR A 229 3.46 -17.45 -18.46
CA TYR A 229 4.80 -18.04 -18.43
C TYR A 229 5.74 -17.23 -17.52
N ASP A 230 5.84 -15.91 -17.75
CA ASP A 230 6.69 -15.03 -16.95
C ASP A 230 6.36 -15.16 -15.45
N ARG A 231 5.08 -15.29 -15.06
CA ARG A 231 4.64 -15.45 -13.66
C ARG A 231 5.08 -16.76 -13.00
N LEU A 232 5.19 -17.84 -13.78
CA LEU A 232 5.60 -19.15 -13.26
C LEU A 232 7.11 -19.31 -13.20
N THR A 233 7.86 -18.52 -13.97
CA THR A 233 9.32 -18.57 -14.04
C THR A 233 10.03 -17.46 -13.26
N ASP A 234 9.29 -16.50 -12.68
CA ASP A 234 9.78 -15.41 -11.82
C ASP A 234 9.88 -15.83 -10.34
#